data_AF-A0A7C5I2M4-F1
#
_entry.id   AF-A0A7C5I2M4-F1
#
_cell.length_a   1.000
_cell.length_b   1.000
_cell.length_c   1.000
_cell.angle_alpha   90.00
_cell.angle_beta   90.00
_cell.angle_gamma   90.00
#
_symmetry.space_group_name_H-M   'P 1'
#
loop_
_entity.id
_entity.type
_entity.pdbx_description
1 polymer ?
#
loop_
_entity_poly.entity_id
_entity_poly.type
_entity_poly.pdbx_seq_one_letter_code
_entity_poly.pdbx_strand_id
1 'polypeptide(L)' 'MGRSAGAKALDGEAVRLAVIAHIRHAETNYDEFLSRMCERSEARMLVRDAVAEILDKWQ' A
#
# COMPACT_ATOMS: atom_id res chain seq x y z
N MET A 1 -1.72 -28.22 22.55
CA MET A 1 -3.05 -27.83 22.05
C MET A 1 -3.34 -26.45 22.64
N GLY A 2 -3.58 -25.35 21.94
CA GLY A 2 -3.67 -25.11 20.52
C GLY A 2 -2.88 -23.85 20.18
N ARG A 3 -2.02 -23.96 19.17
CA ARG A 3 -1.52 -22.78 18.45
C ARG A 3 -2.76 -22.13 17.89
N SER A 4 -3.00 -20.91 18.34
CA SER A 4 -4.17 -20.09 18.10
C SER A 4 -4.74 -20.35 16.71
N ALA A 5 -5.82 -21.13 16.67
CA ALA A 5 -6.68 -21.36 15.52
C ALA A 5 -7.48 -20.09 15.18
N GLY A 6 -6.77 -18.96 15.19
CA GLY A 6 -7.20 -17.64 14.80
C GLY A 6 -6.30 -17.20 13.66
N ALA A 7 -6.13 -18.05 12.64
CA ALA A 7 -6.03 -17.56 11.27
C ALA A 7 -7.39 -16.90 10.97
N LYS A 8 -7.62 -15.77 11.64
CA LYS A 8 -8.78 -14.91 11.53
C LYS A 8 -8.76 -14.55 10.05
N ALA A 9 -9.74 -15.05 9.30
CA ALA A 9 -9.87 -14.78 7.88
C ALA A 9 -9.54 -13.31 7.67
N LEU A 10 -8.35 -13.04 7.12
CA LEU A 10 -7.93 -11.67 6.91
C LEU A 10 -8.96 -11.14 5.92
N ASP A 11 -9.69 -10.11 6.33
CA ASP A 11 -10.65 -9.47 5.45
C ASP A 11 -9.91 -9.14 4.15
N GLY A 12 -10.40 -9.66 3.02
CA GLY A 12 -9.73 -9.48 1.73
C GLY A 12 -9.52 -8.00 1.42
N GLU A 13 -10.39 -7.14 1.93
CA GLU A 13 -10.23 -5.69 1.84
C GLU A 13 -9.10 -5.15 2.72
N ALA A 14 -8.97 -5.66 3.96
CA ALA A 14 -7.86 -5.27 4.84
C ALA A 14 -6.51 -5.68 4.24
N VAL A 15 -6.44 -6.85 3.59
CA VAL A 15 -5.23 -7.30 2.88
C VAL A 15 -4.94 -6.39 1.69
N ARG A 16 -5.94 -6.07 0.85
CA ARG A 16 -5.74 -5.14 -0.27
C ARG A 16 -5.24 -3.78 0.20
N LEU A 17 -5.84 -3.21 1.24
CA LEU A 17 -5.42 -1.92 1.79
C LEU A 17 -3.98 -1.97 2.33
N ALA A 18 -3.59 -3.06 2.98
CA ALA A 18 -2.22 -3.25 3.45
C ALA A 18 -1.21 -3.35 2.28
N VAL A 19 -1.56 -4.08 1.22
CA VAL A 19 -0.73 -4.19 0.01
C VAL A 19 -0.59 -2.84 -0.69
N ILE A 20 -1.69 -2.09 -0.87
CA ILE A 20 -1.66 -0.74 -1.45
C ILE A 20 -0.77 0.19 -0.62
N ALA A 21 -0.90 0.15 0.71
CA ALA A 21 -0.05 0.94 1.60
C ALA A 21 1.43 0.54 1.46
N HIS A 22 1.73 -0.76 1.40
CA HIS A 22 3.08 -1.25 1.23
C HIS A 22 3.69 -0.81 -0.10
N ILE A 23 3.01 -1.04 -1.23
CA ILE A 23 3.45 -0.63 -2.56
C ILE A 23 3.72 0.88 -2.60
N ARG A 24 2.82 1.69 -2.01
CA ARG A 24 3.02 3.14 -1.95
C ARG A 24 4.31 3.52 -1.24
N HIS A 25 4.67 2.87 -0.14
CA HIS A 25 5.87 3.24 0.63
C HIS A 25 7.15 2.56 0.12
N ALA A 26 7.07 1.33 -0.38
CA ALA A 26 8.23 0.52 -0.76
C ALA A 26 8.60 0.68 -2.24
N GLU A 27 7.60 0.80 -3.12
CA GLU A 27 7.77 0.70 -4.57
C GLU A 27 7.57 2.05 -5.29
N THR A 28 7.28 3.13 -4.54
CA THR A 28 7.15 4.47 -5.13
C THR A 28 7.94 5.51 -4.36
N ASN A 29 8.27 6.62 -5.03
CA ASN A 29 8.95 7.77 -4.44
C ASN A 29 8.06 8.58 -3.47
N TYR A 30 7.00 7.99 -2.92
CA TYR A 30 6.07 8.65 -1.99
C TYR A 30 6.79 9.26 -0.78
N ASP A 31 7.74 8.52 -0.20
CA ASP A 31 8.52 8.99 0.95
C ASP A 31 9.50 10.10 0.56
N GLU A 32 10.02 10.09 -0.67
CA GLU A 32 10.83 11.19 -1.20
C GLU A 32 10.00 12.45 -1.41
N PHE A 33 8.76 12.34 -1.90
CA PHE A 33 7.86 13.49 -2.02
C PHE A 33 7.52 14.10 -0.66
N LEU A 34 7.30 13.27 0.37
CA LEU A 34 7.09 13.75 1.73
C LEU A 34 8.31 14.50 2.28
N SER A 35 9.53 14.09 1.93
CA SER A 35 10.75 14.80 2.33
C SER A 35 10.90 16.19 1.68
N ARG A 36 10.26 16.41 0.52
CA ARG A 36 10.32 17.67 -0.25
C ARG A 36 9.30 18.72 0.18
N MET A 37 8.65 18.54 1.33
CA MET A 37 7.49 19.34 1.78
C MET A 37 6.32 19.34 0.80
N CYS A 38 6.19 18.31 -0.04
CA CYS A 38 5.01 18.12 -0.87
C CYS A 38 3.81 17.76 0.01
N GLU A 39 2.66 18.36 -0.28
CA GLU A 39 1.42 18.05 0.41
C GLU A 39 1.07 16.56 0.23
N ARG A 40 0.59 15.92 1.31
CA ARG A 40 0.28 14.48 1.29
C ARG A 40 -0.73 14.11 0.20
N SER A 41 -1.64 15.02 -0.16
CA SER A 41 -2.61 14.85 -1.24
C SER A 41 -1.94 14.83 -2.61
N GLU A 42 -0.99 15.73 -2.86
CA GLU A 42 -0.24 15.85 -4.10
C GLU A 42 0.70 14.66 -4.28
N ALA A 43 1.45 14.30 -3.23
CA ALA A 43 2.28 13.10 -3.22
C ALA A 43 1.46 11.83 -3.52
N ARG A 44 0.24 11.72 -2.97
CA ARG A 44 -0.68 10.60 -3.27
C ARG A 44 -1.18 10.61 -4.71
N MET A 45 -1.41 11.78 -5.32
CA MET A 45 -1.80 11.86 -6.73
C MET A 45 -0.66 11.42 -7.64
N LEU A 46 0.56 11.87 -7.38
CA LEU A 46 1.74 11.58 -8.21
C LEU A 46 2.07 10.09 -8.28
N VAL A 47 1.89 9.37 -7.16
CA VAL A 47 2.19 7.93 -7.08
C VAL A 47 0.99 7.05 -7.40
N ARG A 48 -0.21 7.62 -7.61
CA ARG A 48 -1.44 6.84 -7.79
C ARG A 48 -1.35 5.87 -8.97
N ASP A 49 -0.87 6.36 -10.11
CA ASP A 49 -0.79 5.57 -11.34
C ASP A 49 0.27 4.46 -11.21
N ALA A 50 1.41 4.78 -10.58
CA ALA A 50 2.46 3.79 -10.28
C ALA A 50 1.96 2.68 -9.35
N VAL A 51 1.23 3.05 -8.29
CA VAL A 51 0.61 2.07 -7.38
C VAL A 51 -0.41 1.20 -8.14
N ALA A 52 -1.23 1.80 -9.01
CA ALA A 52 -2.23 1.06 -9.79
C ALA A 52 -1.57 0.07 -10.76
N GLU A 53 -0.49 0.46 -11.45
CA GLU A 53 0.25 -0.42 -12.36
C GLU A 53 0.86 -1.63 -11.64
N ILE A 54 1.44 -1.42 -10.45
CA ILE A 54 2.03 -2.52 -9.67
C ILE A 54 0.94 -3.43 -9.10
N LEU A 55 -0.19 -2.86 -8.68
CA LEU A 55 -1.34 -3.62 -8.21
C LEU A 55 -1.94 -4.49 -9.33
N ASP A 56 -1.98 -3.98 -10.56
CA ASP A 56 -2.45 -4.71 -11.75
C ASP A 56 -1.51 -5.87 -12.10
N LYS A 57 -0.18 -5.69 -11.94
CA LYS A 57 0.80 -6.76 -12.12
C LYS A 57 0.74 -7.86 -11.06
N TRP A 58 0.13 -7.58 -9.91
CA TRP A 58 -0.05 -8.55 -8.83
C TRP A 58 -1.33 -9.39 -8.96
N GLN A 59 -2.28 -8.98 -9.81
CA GLN A 59 -3.47 -9.76 -10.14
C GLN A 59 -3.15 -11.02 -10.95
#